data_AF-A0AAX3L0G2-F1
#
_entry.id   AF-A0AAX3L0G2-F1
#
_cell.length_a   1.000
_cell.length_b   1.000
_cell.length_c   1.000
_cell.angle_alpha   90.00
_cell.angle_beta   90.00
_cell.angle_gamma   90.00
#
_symmetry.space_group_name_H-M   'P 1'
#
loop_
_entity.id
_entity.type
_entity.pdbx_description
1 polymer ?
#
loop_
_entity_poly.entity_id
_entity_poly.type
_entity_poly.pdbx_seq_one_letter_code
_entity_poly.pdbx_strand_id
1 'polypeptide(L)'
;MKRDDYRRELASYVTGLTLAVLLSLIPIALIQFPSLPRGTTLGVIFSLGLLQTLVHLRCFLHISLGRSHRHDLYLLLFTSLILVLMVVGSLVVLGDLHHRMG
;
A
#
# COMPACT_ATOMS: atom_id res chain seq x y z
N MET A 1 36.50 1.06 7.17
CA MET A 1 35.30 0.34 6.68
C MET A 1 34.03 0.93 7.29
N LYS A 2 33.46 2.02 6.73
CA LYS A 2 32.18 2.58 7.22
C LYS A 2 31.43 3.50 6.24
N ARG A 3 32.05 3.90 5.12
CA ARG A 3 31.46 4.84 4.16
C ARG A 3 30.63 4.17 3.06
N ASP A 4 30.90 2.89 2.78
CA ASP A 4 30.27 2.17 1.67
C ASP A 4 28.89 1.60 2.03
N ASP A 5 28.69 1.23 3.30
CA ASP A 5 27.40 0.73 3.81
C ASP A 5 26.35 1.84 3.89
N TYR A 6 26.76 3.05 4.33
CA TYR A 6 25.86 4.21 4.40
C TYR A 6 25.32 4.62 3.04
N ARG A 7 26.15 4.52 1.98
CA ARG A 7 25.71 4.81 0.60
C ARG A 7 24.71 3.77 0.09
N ARG A 8 24.81 2.51 0.50
CA ARG A 8 23.86 1.45 0.13
C ARG A 8 22.51 1.62 0.84
N GLU A 9 22.52 1.97 2.12
CA GLU A 9 21.30 2.27 2.87
C GLU A 9 20.59 3.51 2.31
N LEU A 10 21.34 4.59 2.04
CA LEU A 10 20.79 5.78 1.40
C LEU A 10 20.26 5.49 0.00
N ALA A 11 20.97 4.70 -0.80
CA ALA A 11 20.49 4.32 -2.14
C ALA A 11 19.17 3.55 -2.07
N SER A 12 19.04 2.59 -1.14
CA SER A 12 17.79 1.86 -0.89
C SER A 12 16.64 2.81 -0.52
N TYR A 13 16.90 3.73 0.41
CA TYR A 13 15.92 4.74 0.85
C TYR A 13 15.46 5.64 -0.30
N VAL A 14 16.40 6.13 -1.11
CA VAL A 14 16.12 6.99 -2.27
C VAL A 14 15.38 6.22 -3.36
N THR A 15 15.72 4.95 -3.62
CA THR A 15 14.99 4.13 -4.59
C THR A 15 13.54 3.88 -4.18
N GLY A 16 13.28 3.59 -2.91
CA GLY A 16 11.93 3.38 -2.43
C GLY A 16 11.11 4.66 -2.38
N LEU A 17 11.73 5.80 -2.03
CA LEU A 17 11.11 7.13 -2.12
C LEU A 17 10.71 7.44 -3.55
N THR A 18 11.60 7.18 -4.50
CA THR A 18 11.36 7.44 -5.93
C THR A 18 10.20 6.58 -6.44
N LEU A 19 10.15 5.30 -6.04
CA LEU A 19 9.05 4.40 -6.42
C LEU A 19 7.71 4.83 -5.83
N ALA A 20 7.67 5.26 -4.56
CA ALA A 20 6.46 5.74 -3.91
C ALA A 20 5.93 7.05 -4.53
N VAL A 21 6.83 7.95 -4.94
CA VAL A 21 6.46 9.19 -5.63
C VAL A 21 5.93 8.89 -7.03
N LEU A 22 6.59 8.03 -7.80
CA LEU A 22 6.13 7.60 -9.12
C LEU A 22 4.73 6.97 -9.06
N LEU A 23 4.52 6.09 -8.08
CA LEU A 23 3.25 5.37 -7.94
C LEU A 23 2.12 6.29 -7.47
N SER A 24 2.40 7.38 -6.74
CA SER A 24 1.39 8.39 -6.37
C SER A 24 1.05 9.37 -7.51
N LEU A 25 2.00 9.63 -8.41
CA LEU A 25 1.75 10.49 -9.57
C LEU A 25 0.73 9.88 -10.54
N ILE A 26 0.68 8.54 -10.65
CA ILE A 26 -0.26 7.83 -11.53
C ILE A 26 -1.74 8.12 -11.18
N PRO A 27 -2.22 7.90 -9.95
CA PRO A 27 -3.61 8.19 -9.61
C PRO A 27 -3.91 9.69 -9.66
N ILE A 28 -2.96 10.57 -9.33
CA ILE A 28 -3.13 12.03 -9.45
C ILE A 28 -3.34 12.43 -10.92
N ALA A 29 -2.52 11.90 -11.83
CA ALA A 29 -2.66 12.14 -13.26
C ALA A 29 -3.98 11.57 -13.80
N LEU A 30 -4.39 10.39 -13.33
CA LEU A 30 -5.65 9.75 -13.74
C LEU A 30 -6.89 10.54 -13.31
N ILE A 31 -6.85 11.20 -12.16
CA ILE A 31 -7.93 12.09 -11.69
C ILE A 31 -7.93 13.40 -12.48
N GLN A 32 -6.76 13.98 -12.78
CA GLN A 32 -6.63 15.23 -13.54
C GLN A 32 -7.03 15.10 -15.02
N PHE A 33 -6.83 13.93 -15.62
CA PHE A 33 -7.27 13.61 -16.97
C PHE A 33 -8.31 12.49 -16.93
N PRO A 34 -9.59 12.80 -16.62
CA PRO A 34 -10.63 11.79 -16.51
C PRO A 34 -11.00 11.24 -17.90
N SER A 35 -10.21 10.29 -18.40
CA SER A 35 -10.42 9.61 -19.68
C SER A 35 -11.31 8.35 -19.55
N LEU A 36 -11.58 7.90 -18.32
CA LEU A 36 -12.29 6.65 -18.01
C LEU A 36 -13.62 6.90 -17.26
N PRO A 37 -14.58 5.96 -17.37
CA PRO A 37 -15.82 5.99 -16.59
C PRO A 37 -15.56 6.02 -15.08
N ARG A 38 -16.39 6.75 -14.33
CA ARG A 38 -16.23 6.99 -12.88
C ARG A 38 -16.03 5.70 -12.06
N GLY A 39 -16.77 4.65 -12.38
CA GLY A 39 -16.66 3.35 -11.70
C GLY A 39 -15.30 2.68 -11.92
N THR A 40 -14.79 2.70 -13.15
CA THR A 40 -13.47 2.14 -13.48
C THR A 40 -12.35 2.94 -12.84
N THR A 41 -12.45 4.27 -12.86
CA THR A 41 -11.47 5.16 -12.23
C THR A 41 -11.36 4.92 -10.72
N LEU A 42 -12.49 4.75 -10.02
CA LEU A 42 -12.50 4.43 -8.60
C LEU A 42 -11.81 3.10 -8.29
N GLY A 43 -12.10 2.05 -9.07
CA GLY A 43 -11.45 0.75 -8.91
C GLY A 43 -9.93 0.83 -9.09
N VAL A 44 -9.48 1.53 -10.13
CA VAL A 44 -8.05 1.71 -10.42
C VAL A 44 -7.33 2.47 -9.31
N ILE A 45 -7.91 3.59 -8.84
CA ILE A 45 -7.33 4.38 -7.73
C ILE A 45 -7.25 3.55 -6.45
N PHE A 46 -8.30 2.77 -6.15
CA PHE A 46 -8.32 1.91 -4.97
C PHE A 46 -7.21 0.84 -5.03
N SER A 47 -7.04 0.17 -6.18
CA SER A 47 -5.98 -0.80 -6.39
C SER A 47 -4.58 -0.18 -6.32
N LEU A 48 -4.39 1.01 -6.90
CA LEU A 48 -3.15 1.79 -6.79
C LEU A 48 -2.86 2.18 -5.34
N GLY A 49 -3.88 2.57 -4.57
CA GLY A 49 -3.76 2.88 -3.15
C GLY A 49 -3.29 1.68 -2.32
N LEU A 50 -3.87 0.50 -2.56
CA LEU A 50 -3.43 -0.77 -1.96
C LEU A 50 -1.95 -1.06 -2.28
N LEU A 51 -1.57 -0.91 -3.54
CA LEU A 51 -0.18 -1.10 -3.97
C LEU A 51 0.75 -0.06 -3.31
N GLN A 52 0.30 1.18 -3.17
CA GLN A 52 1.01 2.25 -2.48
C GLN A 52 1.24 1.91 -0.99
N THR A 53 0.23 1.37 -0.30
CA THR A 53 0.38 0.90 1.09
C THR A 53 1.49 -0.16 1.19
N LEU A 54 1.53 -1.11 0.25
CA LEU A 54 2.60 -2.13 0.21
C LEU A 54 3.99 -1.54 -0.04
N VAL A 55 4.10 -0.57 -0.96
CA VAL A 55 5.36 0.13 -1.23
C VAL A 55 5.82 0.92 -0.01
N HIS A 56 4.92 1.60 0.69
CA HIS A 56 5.24 2.36 1.90
C HIS A 56 5.70 1.44 3.03
N LEU A 57 5.02 0.31 3.25
CA LEU A 57 5.44 -0.71 4.20
C LEU A 57 6.82 -1.28 3.84
N ARG A 58 7.15 -1.44 2.56
CA ARG A 58 8.48 -1.89 2.13
C ARG A 58 9.57 -0.85 2.29
N CYS A 59 9.32 0.38 1.84
CA CYS A 59 10.31 1.45 1.79
C CYS A 59 10.55 2.08 3.17
N PHE A 60 9.49 2.37 3.91
CA PHE A 60 9.55 3.14 5.15
C PHE A 60 9.67 2.26 6.39
N LEU A 61 8.95 1.12 6.42
CA LEU A 61 9.04 0.20 7.55
C LEU A 61 10.26 -0.74 7.44
N HIS A 62 11.06 -0.62 6.38
CA HIS A 62 12.31 -1.32 6.16
C HIS A 62 12.24 -2.80 6.62
N ILE A 63 11.23 -3.55 6.15
CA ILE A 63 11.24 -5.01 6.32
C ILE A 63 12.47 -5.53 5.58
N SER A 64 13.54 -5.76 6.34
CA SER A 64 14.70 -6.45 5.85
C SER A 64 14.28 -7.91 5.65
N LEU A 65 14.21 -8.36 4.40
CA LEU A 65 13.99 -9.78 4.04
C LEU A 65 15.15 -10.70 4.50
N GLY A 66 15.98 -10.25 5.43
CA GLY A 66 17.00 -11.07 6.06
C GLY A 66 16.36 -12.16 6.90
N ARG A 67 16.97 -13.35 6.92
CA ARG A 67 16.52 -14.52 7.70
C ARG A 67 16.19 -14.21 9.17
N SER A 68 16.75 -13.14 9.75
CA SER A 68 16.55 -12.72 11.13
C SER A 68 15.20 -12.04 11.44
N HIS A 69 14.49 -11.47 10.46
CA HIS A 69 13.26 -10.68 10.68
C HIS A 69 11.98 -11.39 10.21
N ARG A 70 12.02 -12.73 10.14
CA ARG A 70 10.84 -13.55 9.76
C ARG A 70 9.67 -13.33 10.72
N HIS A 71 9.94 -13.14 12.02
CA HIS A 71 8.90 -12.89 13.02
C HIS A 71 8.17 -11.57 12.76
N ASP A 72 8.87 -10.48 12.46
CA ASP A 72 8.21 -9.21 12.12
C ASP A 72 7.34 -9.32 10.86
N LEU A 73 7.78 -10.09 9.87
CA LEU A 73 6.97 -10.38 8.69
C LEU A 73 5.68 -11.13 9.05
N TYR A 74 5.74 -12.11 9.96
CA TYR A 74 4.55 -12.83 10.43
C TYR A 74 3.60 -11.91 11.21
N LEU A 75 4.11 -11.04 12.09
CA LEU A 75 3.28 -10.05 12.78
C LEU A 75 2.59 -9.12 11.78
N LEU A 76 3.34 -8.62 10.79
CA LEU A 76 2.78 -7.70 9.79
C LEU A 76 1.72 -8.37 8.92
N LEU A 77 1.97 -9.61 8.48
CA LEU A 77 1.00 -10.38 7.70
C LEU A 77 -0.25 -10.70 8.53
N PHE A 78 -0.09 -11.03 9.81
CA PHE A 78 -1.20 -11.24 10.73
C PHE A 78 -2.04 -9.96 10.95
N THR A 79 -1.40 -8.82 11.21
CA THR A 79 -2.10 -7.53 11.34
C THR A 79 -2.80 -7.15 10.04
N SER A 80 -2.15 -7.34 8.88
CA SER A 80 -2.75 -7.09 7.58
C SER A 80 -3.97 -7.98 7.33
N LEU A 81 -3.92 -9.25 7.73
CA LEU A 81 -5.04 -10.18 7.61
C LEU A 81 -6.24 -9.70 8.44
N ILE A 82 -6.02 -9.30 9.69
CA ILE A 82 -7.07 -8.74 10.56
C ILE A 82 -7.64 -7.46 9.93
N LEU A 83 -6.79 -6.59 9.37
CA LEU A 83 -7.23 -5.35 8.74
C LEU A 83 -8.15 -5.62 7.53
N VAL A 84 -7.78 -6.58 6.68
CA VAL A 84 -8.61 -7.01 5.54
C VAL A 84 -9.94 -7.58 6.01
N LEU A 85 -9.92 -8.43 7.04
CA LEU A 85 -11.13 -9.02 7.61
C LEU A 85 -12.06 -7.93 8.17
N MET A 86 -11.52 -6.94 8.90
CA MET A 86 -12.28 -5.81 9.42
C MET A 86 -12.90 -4.99 8.29
N VAL A 87 -12.12 -4.60 7.27
CA VAL A 87 -12.63 -3.77 6.16
C VAL A 87 -13.71 -4.49 5.37
N VAL A 88 -13.46 -5.74 4.97
CA VAL A 88 -14.43 -6.54 4.21
C VAL A 88 -15.68 -6.81 5.06
N GLY A 89 -15.50 -7.19 6.33
CA GLY A 89 -16.62 -7.41 7.25
C GLY A 89 -17.47 -6.16 7.44
N SER A 90 -16.85 -4.99 7.63
CA SER A 90 -17.55 -3.71 7.75
C SER A 90 -18.31 -3.35 6.46
N LEU A 91 -17.71 -3.55 5.29
CA LEU A 91 -18.37 -3.29 4.01
C LEU A 91 -19.59 -4.21 3.79
N VAL A 92 -19.49 -5.49 4.14
CA VAL A 92 -20.61 -6.45 4.06
C VAL A 92 -21.75 -6.04 4.99
N VAL A 93 -21.44 -5.74 6.25
CA VAL A 93 -22.45 -5.34 7.25
C VAL A 93 -23.12 -4.03 6.85
N LEU A 94 -22.35 -3.04 6.36
CA LEU A 94 -22.91 -1.77 5.91
C LEU A 94 -23.78 -1.94 4.66
N GLY A 95 -23.41 -2.84 3.75
CA GLY A 95 -24.22 -3.21 2.59
C GLY A 95 -25.55 -3.86 2.98
N ASP A 96 -25.54 -4.80 3.92
CA ASP A 96 -26.75 -5.45 4.44
C ASP A 96 -27.68 -4.43 5.12
N LEU A 97 -27.11 -3.53 5.93
CA LEU A 97 -27.87 -2.47 6.59
C LEU A 97 -28.49 -1.48 5.58
N HIS A 98 -27.73 -1.06 4.57
CA HIS A 98 -28.22 -0.17 3.52
C HIS A 98 -29.37 -0.80 2.72
N HIS A 99 -29.29 -2.10 2.45
CA HIS A 99 -30.35 -2.83 1.76
C HIS A 99 -31.62 -2.98 2.61
N ARG A 100 -31.51 -3.04 3.95
CA ARG A 100 -32.66 -3.14 4.86
C ARG A 100 -33.35 -1.82 5.19
N MET A 101 -32.59 -0.71 5.18
CA MET A 101 -33.11 0.62 5.50
C MET A 101 -33.43 1.49 4.27
N GLY A 102 -33.15 0.98 3.06
CA GLY A 102 -33.44 1.62 1.78
C GLY A 102 -34.70 1.08 1.11
#